data_AF-A0A179IPQ5-F1
#
_entry.id   AF-A0A179IPQ5-F1
#
_cell.length_a   1.000
_cell.length_b   1.000
_cell.length_c   1.000
_cell.angle_alpha   90.00
_cell.angle_beta   90.00
_cell.angle_gamma   90.00
#
_symmetry.space_group_name_H-M   'P 1'
#
loop_
_entity.id
_entity.type
_entity.pdbx_description
1 polymer ?
#
loop_
_entity_poly.entity_id
_entity_poly.type
_entity_poly.pdbx_seq_one_letter_code
_entity_poly.pdbx_strand_id
1 'polypeptide(L)'
;MVLRTILIEVATMIEARIERILRRLRPAIQQDGGDVELVAVEGDVVKVRLTGTCLICPSREHTLKAGLEQAITAAVPEIRAVEHVS
;
A
#
# COMPACT_ATOMS: atom_id res chain seq x y z
N MET A 1 16.07 25.31 -12.16
CA MET A 1 16.64 25.08 -10.81
C MET A 1 15.59 24.92 -9.70
N VAL A 2 14.27 25.04 -9.97
CA VAL A 2 13.20 24.94 -8.95
C VAL A 2 12.33 23.67 -9.03
N LEU A 3 12.40 22.89 -10.12
CA LEU A 3 11.56 21.71 -10.31
C LEU A 3 12.00 20.46 -9.53
N ARG A 4 13.23 20.45 -9.00
CA ARG A 4 13.80 19.26 -8.33
C ARG A 4 13.42 19.15 -6.86
N THR A 5 13.02 20.26 -6.23
CA THR A 5 12.67 20.31 -4.80
C THR A 5 11.20 19.96 -4.55
N ILE A 6 10.29 20.37 -5.44
CA ILE A 6 8.84 20.12 -5.29
C ILE A 6 8.54 18.61 -5.23
N LEU A 7 9.22 17.78 -6.03
CA LEU A 7 9.02 16.33 -6.05
C LEU A 7 9.29 15.64 -4.71
N ILE A 8 10.20 16.18 -3.89
CA ILE A 8 10.56 15.57 -2.59
C ILE A 8 9.51 15.91 -1.52
N GLU A 9 8.92 17.11 -1.56
CA GLU A 9 7.85 17.53 -0.65
C GLU A 9 6.50 16.89 -0.99
N VAL A 10 6.18 16.63 -2.26
CA VAL A 10 4.89 15.99 -2.59
C VAL A 10 4.92 14.47 -2.37
N ALA A 11 6.04 13.79 -2.67
CA ALA A 11 6.16 12.35 -2.46
C ALA A 11 5.91 11.94 -1.00
N THR A 12 6.49 12.69 -0.06
CA THR A 12 6.32 12.46 1.39
C THR A 12 4.88 12.69 1.87
N MET A 13 4.11 13.55 1.20
CA MET A 13 2.70 13.81 1.56
C MET A 13 1.78 12.64 1.21
N ILE A 14 2.02 11.97 0.08
CA ILE A 14 1.26 10.79 -0.35
C ILE A 14 1.65 9.60 0.53
N GLU A 15 2.94 9.38 0.76
CA GLU A 15 3.46 8.34 1.65
C GLU A 15 2.87 8.46 3.06
N ALA A 16 2.92 9.65 3.68
CA ALA A 16 2.37 9.88 5.01
C ALA A 16 0.84 9.65 5.09
N ARG A 17 0.12 9.87 3.98
CA ARG A 17 -1.32 9.65 3.88
C ARG A 17 -1.63 8.16 3.74
N ILE A 18 -0.89 7.44 2.90
CA ILE A 18 -0.96 5.98 2.78
C ILE A 18 -0.59 5.31 4.10
N GLU A 19 0.49 5.74 4.75
CA GLU A 19 0.95 5.18 6.01
C GLU A 19 -0.08 5.37 7.14
N ARG A 20 -0.81 6.48 7.17
CA ARG A 20 -1.96 6.67 8.09
C ARG A 20 -3.09 5.68 7.80
N ILE A 21 -3.41 5.45 6.53
CA ILE A 21 -4.46 4.51 6.12
C ILE A 21 -4.05 3.08 6.47
N LEU A 22 -2.82 2.69 6.12
CA LEU A 22 -2.25 1.39 6.46
C LEU A 22 -2.23 1.18 7.97
N ARG A 23 -1.83 2.15 8.78
CA ARG A 23 -1.90 2.05 10.26
C ARG A 23 -3.31 1.78 10.78
N ARG A 24 -4.35 2.32 10.13
CA ARG A 24 -5.75 2.04 10.50
C ARG A 24 -6.21 0.64 10.05
N LEU A 25 -5.67 0.14 8.94
CA LEU A 25 -5.97 -1.19 8.41
C LEU A 25 -5.16 -2.30 9.09
N ARG A 26 -3.95 -2.02 9.59
CA ARG A 26 -3.07 -2.98 10.28
C ARG A 26 -3.79 -3.81 11.34
N PRO A 27 -4.58 -3.25 12.29
CA PRO A 27 -5.29 -4.08 13.24
C PRO A 27 -6.27 -5.05 12.56
N ALA A 28 -7.01 -4.63 11.52
CA ALA A 28 -7.91 -5.52 10.79
C ALA A 28 -7.13 -6.64 10.06
N ILE A 29 -6.04 -6.30 9.38
CA ILE A 29 -5.19 -7.25 8.66
C ILE A 29 -4.50 -8.22 9.62
N GLN A 30 -4.08 -7.76 10.79
CA GLN A 30 -3.51 -8.59 11.86
C GLN A 30 -4.54 -9.52 12.50
N GLN A 31 -5.81 -9.11 12.60
CA GLN A 31 -6.90 -10.02 13.00
C GLN A 31 -7.09 -11.16 11.99
N ASP A 32 -6.91 -10.88 10.70
CA ASP A 32 -6.92 -11.88 9.62
C ASP A 32 -5.62 -12.72 9.54
N GLY A 33 -4.67 -12.50 10.45
CA GLY A 33 -3.40 -13.24 10.53
C GLY A 33 -2.34 -12.79 9.53
N GLY A 34 -2.45 -11.56 9.01
CA GLY A 34 -1.49 -10.92 8.12
C GLY A 34 -0.84 -9.66 8.71
N ASP A 35 0.02 -9.00 7.94
CA ASP A 35 0.49 -7.65 8.16
C ASP A 35 0.76 -6.97 6.80
N VAL A 36 0.78 -5.64 6.81
CA VAL A 36 1.08 -4.81 5.65
C VAL A 36 2.06 -3.73 6.03
N GLU A 37 3.10 -3.58 5.22
CA GLU A 37 4.12 -2.55 5.38
C GLU A 37 4.28 -1.76 4.08
N LEU A 38 4.42 -0.43 4.20
CA LEU A 38 4.74 0.43 3.07
C LEU A 38 6.23 0.32 2.76
N VAL A 39 6.58 -0.07 1.53
CA VAL A 39 7.98 -0.17 1.09
C VAL A 39 8.40 1.12 0.40
N ALA A 40 7.62 1.57 -0.58
CA ALA A 40 7.89 2.79 -1.35
C ALA A 40 6.63 3.24 -2.09
N VAL A 41 6.60 4.52 -2.48
CA VAL A 41 5.60 5.04 -3.43
C VAL A 41 6.34 5.61 -4.63
N GLU A 42 6.09 5.06 -5.81
CA GLU A 42 6.69 5.50 -7.07
C GLU A 42 5.60 6.08 -7.98
N GLY A 43 5.43 7.40 -7.95
CA GLY A 43 4.42 8.10 -8.75
C GLY A 43 3.01 7.67 -8.36
N ASP A 44 2.35 6.92 -9.25
CA ASP A 44 1.01 6.35 -9.07
C ASP A 44 1.00 4.88 -8.62
N VAL A 45 2.18 4.29 -8.34
CA VAL A 45 2.31 2.89 -7.90
C VAL A 45 2.78 2.83 -6.45
N VAL A 46 2.05 2.12 -5.60
CA VAL A 46 2.45 1.87 -4.21
C VAL A 46 3.04 0.48 -4.08
N LYS A 47 4.25 0.40 -3.56
CA LYS A 47 4.92 -0.85 -3.20
C LYS A 47 4.64 -1.16 -1.74
N VAL A 48 3.96 -2.27 -1.50
CA VAL A 48 3.68 -2.78 -0.16
C VAL A 48 4.27 -4.17 0.03
N ARG A 49 4.69 -4.46 1.25
CA ARG A 49 5.08 -5.79 1.68
C ARG A 49 3.93 -6.34 2.50
N LEU A 50 3.28 -7.36 1.96
CA LEU A 50 2.26 -8.13 2.67
C LEU A 50 2.94 -9.35 3.29
N THR A 51 2.67 -9.61 4.56
CA THR A 51 3.27 -10.72 5.32
C THR A 51 2.16 -11.49 6.05
N GLY A 52 2.32 -12.80 6.27
CA GLY A 52 1.45 -13.58 7.17
C GLY A 52 0.65 -14.73 6.54
N THR A 53 -0.25 -15.29 7.33
CA THR A 53 -0.78 -16.67 7.23
C THR A 53 -1.81 -16.86 6.10
N CYS A 54 -2.43 -15.78 5.61
CA CYS A 54 -3.35 -15.88 4.47
C CYS A 54 -2.64 -16.08 3.10
N LEU A 55 -1.30 -16.12 3.07
CA LEU A 55 -0.50 -16.59 1.93
C LEU A 55 -0.59 -18.11 1.71
N ILE A 56 -1.14 -18.88 2.66
CA ILE A 56 -1.15 -20.36 2.60
C ILE A 56 -2.25 -20.89 1.64
N CYS A 57 -3.06 -20.02 1.04
CA CYS A 57 -3.96 -20.38 -0.05
C CYS A 57 -3.49 -19.71 -1.36
N PRO A 58 -2.89 -20.44 -2.33
CA PRO A 58 -2.41 -19.86 -3.59
C PRO A 58 -3.52 -19.22 -4.44
N SER A 59 -4.78 -19.54 -4.14
CA SER A 59 -5.96 -18.89 -4.74
C SER A 59 -6.24 -17.48 -4.19
N ARG A 60 -5.76 -17.14 -2.99
CA ARG A 60 -6.07 -15.89 -2.26
C ARG A 60 -5.01 -14.81 -2.37
N GLU A 61 -3.78 -15.10 -2.83
CA GLU A 61 -2.76 -14.07 -3.08
C GLU A 61 -3.26 -13.01 -4.06
N HIS A 62 -3.89 -13.43 -5.17
CA HIS A 62 -4.51 -12.51 -6.11
C HIS A 62 -5.72 -11.78 -5.53
N THR A 63 -6.55 -12.44 -4.70
CA THR A 63 -7.76 -11.83 -4.13
C THR A 63 -7.45 -10.79 -3.04
N LEU A 64 -6.47 -11.06 -2.18
CA LEU A 64 -6.02 -10.14 -1.14
C LEU A 64 -5.31 -8.93 -1.75
N LYS A 65 -4.45 -9.14 -2.75
CA LYS A 65 -3.84 -8.04 -3.50
C LYS A 65 -4.90 -7.14 -4.14
N ALA A 66 -5.89 -7.75 -4.81
CA ALA A 66 -6.99 -7.00 -5.42
C ALA A 66 -7.83 -6.24 -4.37
N GLY A 67 -8.13 -6.85 -3.22
CA GLY A 67 -8.88 -6.20 -2.14
C GLY A 67 -8.12 -5.03 -1.53
N LEU A 68 -6.81 -5.16 -1.35
CA LEU A 68 -5.96 -4.08 -0.85
C LEU A 68 -5.81 -2.95 -1.87
N GLU A 69 -5.62 -3.29 -3.15
CA GLU A 69 -5.57 -2.32 -4.25
C GLU A 69 -6.87 -1.53 -4.34
N GLN A 70 -8.03 -2.19 -4.24
CA GLN A 70 -9.33 -1.52 -4.20
C GLN A 70 -9.50 -0.63 -2.97
N ALA A 71 -9.10 -1.09 -1.78
CA ALA A 71 -9.17 -0.28 -0.57
C ALA A 71 -8.28 0.98 -0.66
N ILE A 72 -7.08 0.84 -1.22
CA ILE A 72 -6.12 1.94 -1.38
C ILE A 72 -6.58 2.92 -2.46
N THR A 73 -6.96 2.44 -3.64
CA THR A 73 -7.46 3.28 -4.75
C THR A 73 -8.77 4.00 -4.38
N ALA A 74 -9.64 3.37 -3.58
CA ALA A 74 -10.85 4.01 -3.07
C ALA A 74 -10.56 5.13 -2.05
N ALA A 75 -9.53 4.96 -1.21
CA ALA A 75 -9.14 5.96 -0.22
C ALA A 75 -8.21 7.06 -0.80
N VAL A 76 -7.41 6.70 -1.79
CA VAL A 76 -6.39 7.53 -2.44
C VAL A 76 -6.46 7.32 -3.95
N PRO A 77 -7.28 8.10 -4.68
CA PRO A 77 -7.42 7.98 -6.13
C PRO A 77 -6.18 8.44 -6.91
N GLU A 78 -5.17 9.00 -6.23
CA GLU A 78 -3.86 9.32 -6.79
C GLU A 78 -3.03 8.06 -7.09
N ILE A 79 -3.34 6.95 -6.43
CA ILE A 79 -2.72 5.65 -6.67
C ILE A 79 -3.55 4.89 -7.71
N ARG A 80 -2.87 4.32 -8.71
CA ARG A 80 -3.48 3.53 -9.77
C ARG A 80 -3.17 2.05 -9.67
N ALA A 81 -2.06 1.68 -9.06
CA ALA A 81 -1.65 0.29 -8.92
C ALA A 81 -0.99 0.06 -7.57
N VAL A 82 -1.18 -1.15 -7.03
CA VAL A 82 -0.50 -1.61 -5.83
C VAL A 82 0.33 -2.84 -6.18
N GLU A 83 1.65 -2.73 -6.00
CA GLU A 83 2.57 -3.84 -6.16
C GLU A 83 2.92 -4.45 -4.82
N HIS A 84 2.90 -5.78 -4.79
CA HIS A 84 3.41 -6.55 -3.67
C HIS A 84 4.88 -6.84 -3.90
N VAL A 85 5.71 -6.54 -2.91
CA VAL A 85 7.15 -6.86 -2.91
C VAL A 85 7.39 -7.96 -1.87
N SER A 86 7.70 -9.16 -2.36
CA SER A 86 8.01 -10.35 -1.53
C SER A 86 9.31 -10.22 -0.75
#